data_AF-A0A4S4KE58-F1
#
_entry.id   AF-A0A4S4KE58-F1
#
_cell.length_a   1.000
_cell.length_b   1.000
_cell.length_c   1.000
_cell.angle_alpha   90.00
_cell.angle_beta   90.00
_cell.angle_gamma   90.00
#
_symmetry.space_group_name_H-M   'P 1'
#
loop_
_entity.id
_entity.type
_entity.pdbx_description
1 polymer ?
#
loop_
_entity_poly.entity_id
_entity_poly.type
_entity_poly.pdbx_seq_one_letter_code
_entity_poly.pdbx_strand_id
1 'polypeptide(L)'
;MSLTRIGLVSSFPPVEGQSYPPTRRHPHWKVIYRLHDEWMMKYWPFDSEKKRARVPFLNLAGFTAWCSPAGDLYRSIWGARAIGVIFFTDDCLDTGKMFDRIPGCKKAVTGTGPLHPNDRVECCNDAVFRAVKATCHPRTFDQVVYLIHEWFDTHNHEPFIDVNQYLTARRLDSGLYFSNGKYLMVALWSLC
;
A
#
# COMPACT_ATOMS: atom_id res chain seq x y z
N MET A 1 35.75 2.21 -3.56
CA MET A 1 34.42 1.57 -3.44
C MET A 1 33.97 1.68 -1.99
N SER A 2 32.99 2.54 -1.70
CA SER A 2 32.46 2.72 -0.34
C SER A 2 31.55 1.54 -0.01
N LEU A 3 31.96 0.73 0.97
CA LEU A 3 31.10 -0.27 1.58
C LEU A 3 29.98 0.48 2.32
N THR A 4 28.80 0.56 1.70
CA THR A 4 27.57 0.99 2.37
C THR A 4 27.41 0.13 3.61
N ARG A 5 27.68 0.69 4.81
CA ARG A 5 27.42 -0.01 6.07
C ARG A 5 25.93 -0.32 6.13
N ILE A 6 25.57 -1.57 5.82
CA ILE A 6 24.26 -2.13 6.11
C ILE A 6 24.02 -1.82 7.59
N GLY A 7 22.94 -1.13 7.86
CA GLY A 7 22.64 -0.65 9.21
C GLY A 7 22.56 -1.78 10.19
N LEU A 8 22.85 -1.46 11.45
CA LEU A 8 22.47 -2.29 12.59
C LEU A 8 21.02 -2.76 12.39
N VAL A 9 20.87 -4.03 12.06
CA VAL A 9 19.59 -4.72 12.05
C VAL A 9 19.20 -4.80 13.52
N SER A 10 18.13 -4.10 13.91
CA SER A 10 17.53 -4.32 15.22
C SER A 10 17.16 -5.79 15.34
N SER A 11 17.38 -6.39 16.51
CA SER A 11 16.80 -7.70 16.78
C SER A 11 15.29 -7.63 16.60
N PHE A 12 14.71 -8.68 16.02
CA PHE A 12 13.27 -8.88 15.99
C PHE A 12 12.95 -10.14 16.81
N PRO A 13 12.10 -10.04 17.86
CA PRO A 13 11.42 -8.83 18.33
C PRO A 13 12.39 -7.77 18.91
N PRO A 14 11.98 -6.49 18.95
CA PRO A 14 12.77 -5.43 19.59
C PRO A 14 13.08 -5.79 21.04
N VAL A 15 14.31 -5.56 21.49
CA VAL A 15 14.68 -5.73 22.90
C VAL A 15 14.20 -4.51 23.68
N GLU A 16 13.52 -4.76 24.80
CA GLU A 16 13.03 -3.71 25.68
C GLU A 16 14.17 -2.77 26.12
N GLY A 17 13.94 -1.46 26.04
CA GLY A 17 14.94 -0.44 26.35
C GLY A 17 15.96 -0.13 25.24
N GLN A 18 16.00 -0.90 24.15
CA GLN A 18 16.84 -0.59 22.99
C GLN A 18 16.18 0.51 22.13
N SER A 19 16.93 1.57 21.82
CA SER A 19 16.46 2.57 20.85
C SER A 19 16.31 1.95 19.47
N TYR A 20 15.20 2.25 18.79
CA TYR A 20 15.04 1.90 17.39
C TYR A 20 16.18 2.51 16.56
N PRO A 21 16.69 1.79 15.54
CA PRO A 21 17.68 2.36 14.65
C PRO A 21 17.12 3.64 14.01
N PRO A 22 17.98 4.63 13.71
CA PRO A 22 17.54 5.87 13.07
C PRO A 22 16.81 5.55 11.76
N THR A 23 15.68 6.24 11.54
CA THR A 23 14.87 6.05 10.35
C THR A 23 15.70 6.32 9.10
N ARG A 24 15.56 5.47 8.09
CA ARG A 24 16.23 5.62 6.81
C ARG A 24 15.19 5.95 5.77
N ARG A 25 15.53 6.87 4.87
CA ARG A 25 14.69 7.24 3.74
C ARG A 25 15.35 6.80 2.46
N HIS A 26 14.56 6.33 1.50
CA HIS A 26 15.04 5.98 0.17
C HIS A 26 15.82 7.15 -0.46
N PRO A 27 17.02 6.93 -1.04
CA PRO A 27 17.86 8.03 -1.55
C PRO A 27 17.17 8.88 -2.62
N HIS A 28 16.32 8.26 -3.42
CA HIS A 28 15.52 8.93 -4.46
C HIS A 28 14.09 9.28 -4.00
N TRP A 29 13.84 9.47 -2.70
CA TRP A 29 12.49 9.73 -2.18
C TRP A 29 11.77 10.89 -2.88
N LYS A 30 12.46 11.97 -3.25
CA LYS A 30 11.85 13.11 -3.96
C LYS A 30 11.24 12.69 -5.30
N VAL A 31 11.94 11.80 -6.01
CA VAL A 31 11.49 11.24 -7.29
C VAL A 31 10.27 10.33 -7.08
N ILE A 32 10.30 9.49 -6.03
CA ILE A 32 9.18 8.62 -5.66
C ILE A 32 7.93 9.46 -5.38
N TYR A 33 8.04 10.52 -4.60
CA TYR A 33 6.93 11.43 -4.30
C TYR A 33 6.37 12.06 -5.57
N ARG A 34 7.22 12.72 -6.36
CA ARG A 34 6.77 13.40 -7.58
C ARG A 34 6.06 12.45 -8.54
N LEU A 35 6.67 11.30 -8.86
CA LEU A 35 6.13 10.34 -9.83
C LEU A 35 4.93 9.55 -9.31
N HIS A 36 4.77 9.46 -7.99
CA HIS A 36 3.54 8.99 -7.37
C HIS A 36 2.43 10.04 -7.54
N ASP A 37 2.67 11.27 -7.10
CA ASP A 37 1.66 12.33 -7.04
C ASP A 37 1.16 12.69 -8.45
N GLU A 38 2.07 12.86 -9.41
CA GLU A 38 1.73 13.08 -10.82
C GLU A 38 0.84 11.97 -11.39
N TRP A 39 1.12 10.72 -11.03
CA TRP A 39 0.33 9.58 -11.49
C TRP A 39 -1.05 9.58 -10.82
N MET A 40 -1.11 9.73 -9.50
CA MET A 40 -2.38 9.77 -8.77
C MET A 40 -3.27 10.89 -9.29
N MET A 41 -2.74 12.11 -9.42
CA MET A 41 -3.47 13.28 -9.95
C MET A 41 -3.96 13.10 -11.39
N LYS A 42 -3.29 12.26 -12.20
CA LYS A 42 -3.65 12.03 -13.59
C LYS A 42 -4.70 10.92 -13.74
N TYR A 43 -4.59 9.86 -12.96
CA TYR A 43 -5.35 8.63 -13.20
C TYR A 43 -6.47 8.38 -12.21
N TRP A 44 -6.32 8.79 -10.94
CA TRP A 44 -7.37 8.56 -9.94
C TRP A 44 -8.62 9.40 -10.25
N PRO A 45 -9.84 8.82 -10.17
CA PRO A 45 -11.08 9.50 -10.50
C PRO A 45 -11.54 10.44 -9.36
N PHE A 46 -10.86 11.56 -9.16
CA PHE A 46 -11.30 12.56 -8.18
C PHE A 46 -12.68 13.15 -8.52
N ASP A 47 -13.49 13.36 -7.49
CA ASP A 47 -14.80 14.03 -7.59
C ASP A 47 -14.69 15.55 -7.76
N SER A 48 -13.51 16.12 -7.50
CA SER A 48 -13.28 17.56 -7.50
C SER A 48 -11.80 17.89 -7.66
N GLU A 49 -11.56 19.04 -8.29
CA GLU A 49 -10.20 19.61 -8.39
C GLU A 49 -9.60 19.89 -7.01
N LYS A 50 -10.44 20.28 -6.05
CA LYS A 50 -10.00 20.53 -4.67
C LYS A 50 -9.41 19.27 -4.02
N LYS A 51 -10.01 18.09 -4.20
CA LYS A 51 -9.43 16.84 -3.68
C LYS A 51 -8.18 16.45 -4.45
N ARG A 52 -8.20 16.57 -5.79
CA ARG A 52 -7.04 16.27 -6.66
C ARG A 52 -5.81 17.11 -6.28
N ALA A 53 -5.98 18.41 -6.09
CA ALA A 53 -4.90 19.34 -5.74
C ALA A 53 -4.30 19.07 -4.34
N ARG A 54 -4.99 18.31 -3.48
CA ARG A 54 -4.47 17.96 -2.14
C ARG A 54 -3.48 16.80 -2.15
N VAL A 55 -3.39 16.03 -3.24
CA VAL A 55 -2.55 14.81 -3.31
C VAL A 55 -1.11 15.04 -2.81
N PRO A 56 -0.36 16.08 -3.26
CA PRO A 56 1.02 16.28 -2.81
C PRO A 56 1.14 16.56 -1.31
N PHE A 57 0.10 17.12 -0.69
CA PHE A 57 0.08 17.45 0.74
C PHE A 57 -0.23 16.24 1.63
N LEU A 58 -0.79 15.17 1.07
CA LEU A 58 -1.07 13.92 1.80
C LEU A 58 0.21 13.11 2.04
N ASN A 59 1.28 13.37 1.30
CA ASN A 59 2.58 12.72 1.46
C ASN A 59 2.52 11.17 1.42
N LEU A 60 1.55 10.58 0.71
CA LEU A 60 1.26 9.13 0.71
C LEU A 60 2.45 8.26 0.27
N ALA A 61 3.25 8.76 -0.68
CA ALA A 61 4.48 8.12 -1.11
C ALA A 61 5.53 7.96 0.01
N GLY A 62 5.39 8.73 1.10
CA GLY A 62 6.25 8.69 2.27
C GLY A 62 6.33 7.32 2.91
N PHE A 63 5.20 6.64 3.06
CA PHE A 63 5.16 5.31 3.66
C PHE A 63 6.13 4.36 2.94
N THR A 64 6.13 4.36 1.61
CA THR A 64 7.07 3.55 0.83
C THR A 64 8.50 4.03 0.95
N ALA A 65 8.73 5.34 0.86
CA ALA A 65 10.08 5.91 0.91
C ALA A 65 10.78 5.67 2.26
N TRP A 66 10.05 5.66 3.37
CA TRP A 66 10.60 5.47 4.72
C TRP A 66 10.77 4.00 5.09
N CYS A 67 9.93 3.12 4.58
CA CYS A 67 9.93 1.72 4.99
C CYS A 67 10.57 0.79 3.95
N SER A 68 10.94 1.31 2.78
CA SER A 68 11.81 0.61 1.81
C SER A 68 13.01 1.47 1.42
N PRO A 69 13.88 1.84 2.37
CA PRO A 69 14.98 2.77 2.11
C PRO A 69 16.04 2.24 1.14
N ALA A 70 16.09 0.92 0.92
CA ALA A 70 17.00 0.25 -0.01
C ALA A 70 16.27 -0.42 -1.17
N GLY A 71 14.97 -0.17 -1.35
CA GLY A 71 14.19 -0.75 -2.44
C GLY A 71 14.66 -0.30 -3.82
N ASP A 72 14.32 -1.07 -4.86
CA ASP A 72 14.49 -0.59 -6.24
C ASP A 72 13.61 0.64 -6.50
N LEU A 73 14.11 1.60 -7.29
CA LEU A 73 13.40 2.86 -7.54
C LEU A 73 12.06 2.64 -8.24
N TYR A 74 12.03 1.85 -9.33
CA TYR A 74 10.81 1.65 -10.11
C TYR A 74 9.77 0.85 -9.32
N ARG A 75 10.20 -0.19 -8.60
CA ARG A 75 9.33 -0.94 -7.68
C ARG A 75 8.83 -0.06 -6.55
N SER A 76 9.65 0.83 -6.02
CA SER A 76 9.24 1.79 -4.98
C SER A 76 8.20 2.78 -5.48
N ILE A 77 8.29 3.23 -6.75
CA ILE A 77 7.28 4.10 -7.36
C ILE A 77 5.94 3.35 -7.49
N TRP A 78 5.94 2.13 -8.02
CA TRP A 78 4.70 1.33 -8.12
C TRP A 78 4.14 0.94 -6.76
N GLY A 79 5.01 0.62 -5.79
CA GLY A 79 4.62 0.37 -4.42
C GLY A 79 4.02 1.61 -3.74
N ALA A 80 4.53 2.80 -4.02
CA ALA A 80 3.93 4.05 -3.56
C ALA A 80 2.53 4.22 -4.16
N ARG A 81 2.36 3.97 -5.45
CA ARG A 81 1.05 4.03 -6.12
C ARG A 81 0.07 3.01 -5.53
N ALA A 82 0.53 1.80 -5.21
CA ALA A 82 -0.32 0.77 -4.59
C ALA A 82 -0.89 1.24 -3.25
N ILE A 83 -0.07 1.93 -2.45
CA ILE A 83 -0.52 2.55 -1.21
C ILE A 83 -1.50 3.69 -1.51
N GLY A 84 -1.15 4.59 -2.43
CA GLY A 84 -2.03 5.67 -2.83
C GLY A 84 -3.43 5.20 -3.24
N VAL A 85 -3.52 4.20 -4.12
CA VAL A 85 -4.83 3.67 -4.58
C VAL A 85 -5.58 2.95 -3.47
N ILE A 86 -4.91 2.23 -2.55
CA ILE A 86 -5.59 1.62 -1.40
C ILE A 86 -6.17 2.70 -0.49
N PHE A 87 -5.41 3.73 -0.13
CA PHE A 87 -5.88 4.83 0.72
C PHE A 87 -7.10 5.55 0.13
N PHE A 88 -7.10 5.84 -1.18
CA PHE A 88 -8.27 6.46 -1.77
C PHE A 88 -9.43 5.48 -2.00
N THR A 89 -9.16 4.17 -2.11
CA THR A 89 -10.21 3.15 -2.15
C THR A 89 -10.91 3.07 -0.79
N ASP A 90 -10.16 3.09 0.31
CA ASP A 90 -10.65 3.20 1.69
C ASP A 90 -11.58 4.42 1.85
N ASP A 91 -11.11 5.61 1.46
CA ASP A 91 -11.93 6.85 1.45
C ASP A 91 -13.23 6.68 0.65
N CYS A 92 -13.18 5.98 -0.50
CA CYS A 92 -14.37 5.72 -1.32
C CYS A 92 -15.35 4.77 -0.62
N LEU A 93 -14.87 3.71 0.03
CA LEU A 93 -15.73 2.76 0.72
C LEU A 93 -16.41 3.40 1.93
N ASP A 94 -15.67 4.23 2.68
CA ASP A 94 -16.19 4.93 3.86
C ASP A 94 -17.13 6.09 3.49
N THR A 95 -16.87 6.79 2.39
CA THR A 95 -17.74 7.88 1.92
C THR A 95 -19.07 7.32 1.44
N GLY A 96 -20.08 7.37 2.30
CA GLY A 96 -21.43 6.90 1.98
C GLY A 96 -21.61 5.38 2.08
N LYS A 97 -20.65 4.66 2.68
CA LYS A 97 -20.71 3.21 2.92
C LYS A 97 -20.96 2.39 1.64
N MET A 98 -20.18 2.66 0.60
CA MET A 98 -20.30 2.01 -0.72
C MET A 98 -19.71 0.59 -0.73
N PHE A 99 -20.15 -0.26 0.20
CA PHE A 99 -19.63 -1.61 0.40
C PHE A 99 -19.97 -2.56 -0.76
N ASP A 100 -20.96 -2.22 -1.58
CA ASP A 100 -21.30 -2.90 -2.83
C ASP A 100 -20.15 -2.89 -3.85
N ARG A 101 -19.19 -1.96 -3.72
CA ARG A 101 -17.99 -1.88 -4.56
C ARG A 101 -16.88 -2.86 -4.17
N ILE A 102 -16.95 -3.47 -2.99
CA ILE A 102 -15.90 -4.35 -2.45
C ILE A 102 -15.55 -5.52 -3.42
N PRO A 103 -16.52 -6.27 -3.98
CA PRO A 103 -16.21 -7.36 -4.92
C PRO A 103 -15.41 -6.90 -6.14
N GLY A 104 -15.73 -5.73 -6.68
CA GLY A 104 -15.02 -5.12 -7.80
C GLY A 104 -13.59 -4.73 -7.44
N CYS A 105 -13.40 -4.10 -6.28
CA CYS A 105 -12.07 -3.73 -5.79
C CYS A 105 -11.21 -4.98 -5.52
N LYS A 106 -11.79 -6.02 -4.88
CA LYS A 106 -11.13 -7.32 -4.67
C LYS A 106 -10.70 -7.97 -5.98
N LYS A 107 -11.53 -7.92 -7.03
CA LYS A 107 -11.17 -8.41 -8.36
C LYS A 107 -10.03 -7.60 -8.96
N ALA A 108 -10.10 -6.27 -8.91
CA ALA A 108 -9.09 -5.38 -9.48
C ALA A 108 -7.69 -5.60 -8.90
N VAL A 109 -7.56 -5.78 -7.57
CA VAL A 109 -6.23 -5.98 -6.93
C VAL A 109 -5.54 -7.29 -7.30
N THR A 110 -6.23 -8.23 -7.95
CA THR A 110 -5.59 -9.44 -8.52
C THR A 110 -4.72 -9.14 -9.73
N GLY A 111 -4.84 -7.94 -10.32
CA GLY A 111 -4.16 -7.55 -11.55
C GLY A 111 -4.53 -8.43 -12.74
N THR A 112 -5.80 -8.85 -12.83
CA THR A 112 -6.31 -9.68 -13.93
C THR A 112 -7.47 -9.01 -14.68
N GLY A 113 -7.61 -7.69 -14.54
CA GLY A 113 -8.70 -6.90 -15.06
C GLY A 113 -9.74 -6.56 -13.98
N PRO A 114 -10.45 -5.42 -14.14
CA PRO A 114 -11.57 -5.03 -13.29
C PRO A 114 -12.76 -5.99 -13.46
N LEU A 115 -13.64 -6.04 -12.45
CA LEU A 115 -14.94 -6.70 -12.57
C LEU A 115 -15.88 -5.88 -13.46
N HIS A 116 -15.85 -4.56 -13.30
CA HIS A 116 -16.61 -3.60 -14.09
C HIS A 116 -15.65 -2.77 -14.96
N PRO A 117 -15.55 -3.04 -16.28
CA PRO A 117 -14.55 -2.42 -17.15
C PRO A 117 -14.56 -0.89 -17.23
N ASN A 118 -15.70 -0.26 -16.90
CA ASN A 118 -15.86 1.18 -16.92
C ASN A 118 -15.74 1.83 -15.53
N ASP A 119 -15.62 1.04 -14.46
CA ASP A 119 -15.39 1.58 -13.13
C ASP A 119 -13.94 2.07 -13.00
N ARG A 120 -13.79 3.38 -12.82
CA ARG A 120 -12.46 4.02 -12.81
C ARG A 120 -11.64 3.68 -11.58
N VAL A 121 -12.27 3.38 -10.44
CA VAL A 121 -11.58 2.98 -9.20
C VAL A 121 -11.00 1.59 -9.39
N GLU A 122 -11.78 0.66 -9.95
CA GLU A 122 -11.29 -0.68 -10.28
C GLU A 122 -10.17 -0.62 -11.32
N CYS A 123 -10.33 0.17 -12.37
CA CYS A 123 -9.30 0.34 -13.39
C CYS A 123 -7.97 0.89 -12.83
N CYS A 124 -8.02 1.82 -11.87
CA CYS A 124 -6.83 2.34 -11.21
C CYS A 124 -6.13 1.28 -10.36
N ASN A 125 -6.90 0.54 -9.56
CA ASN A 125 -6.38 -0.57 -8.77
C ASN A 125 -5.74 -1.63 -9.68
N ASP A 126 -6.46 -2.10 -10.70
CA ASP A 126 -5.96 -3.10 -11.64
C ASP A 126 -4.66 -2.66 -12.34
N ALA A 127 -4.58 -1.40 -12.79
CA ALA A 127 -3.38 -0.87 -13.44
C ALA A 127 -2.13 -0.96 -12.54
N VAL A 128 -2.28 -0.59 -11.26
CA VAL A 128 -1.18 -0.64 -10.30
C VAL A 128 -0.83 -2.08 -9.94
N PHE A 129 -1.83 -2.92 -9.65
CA PHE A 129 -1.58 -4.29 -9.23
C PHE A 129 -1.07 -5.18 -10.37
N ARG A 130 -1.40 -4.90 -11.63
CA ARG A 130 -0.73 -5.50 -12.80
C ARG A 130 0.76 -5.16 -12.85
N ALA A 131 1.12 -3.91 -12.60
CA ALA A 131 2.52 -3.49 -12.61
C ALA A 131 3.31 -4.12 -11.44
N VAL A 132 2.69 -4.24 -10.27
CA VAL A 132 3.28 -4.93 -9.12
C VAL A 132 3.43 -6.43 -9.43
N LYS A 133 2.39 -7.08 -9.95
CA LYS A 133 2.41 -8.50 -10.33
C LYS A 133 3.51 -8.84 -11.32
N ALA A 134 3.73 -7.98 -12.31
CA ALA A 134 4.75 -8.17 -13.34
C ALA A 134 6.20 -8.13 -12.80
N THR A 135 6.40 -7.63 -11.57
CA THR A 135 7.74 -7.43 -10.99
C THR A 135 7.95 -8.17 -9.67
N CYS A 136 6.91 -8.81 -9.14
CA CYS A 136 6.91 -9.51 -7.87
C CYS A 136 6.99 -11.04 -8.06
N HIS A 137 7.54 -11.75 -7.07
CA HIS A 137 7.47 -13.21 -7.03
C HIS A 137 6.00 -13.65 -6.88
N PRO A 138 5.51 -14.65 -7.65
CA PRO A 138 4.09 -15.04 -7.66
C PRO A 138 3.51 -15.34 -6.27
N ARG A 139 4.20 -16.14 -5.45
CA ARG A 139 3.74 -16.45 -4.08
C ARG A 139 3.61 -15.23 -3.18
N THR A 140 4.51 -14.25 -3.33
CA THR A 140 4.47 -13.01 -2.55
C THR A 140 3.30 -12.14 -3.00
N PHE A 141 3.07 -12.07 -4.32
CA PHE A 141 1.93 -11.37 -4.87
C PHE A 141 0.60 -11.99 -4.41
N ASP A 142 0.46 -13.31 -4.48
CA ASP A 142 -0.74 -14.03 -4.03
C ASP A 142 -1.00 -13.80 -2.53
N GLN A 143 0.05 -13.83 -1.70
CA GLN A 143 -0.08 -13.51 -0.28
C GLN A 143 -0.55 -12.07 -0.05
N VAL A 144 -0.03 -11.11 -0.81
CA VAL A 144 -0.47 -9.71 -0.71
C VAL A 144 -1.93 -9.56 -1.12
N VAL A 145 -2.35 -10.20 -2.22
CA VAL A 145 -3.75 -10.20 -2.66
C VAL A 145 -4.66 -10.79 -1.59
N TYR A 146 -4.28 -11.93 -1.00
CA TYR A 146 -5.00 -12.55 0.10
C TYR A 146 -5.17 -11.57 1.28
N LEU A 147 -4.09 -10.91 1.72
CA LEU A 147 -4.15 -9.97 2.84
C LEU A 147 -4.97 -8.71 2.54
N ILE A 148 -4.99 -8.25 1.28
CA ILE A 148 -5.86 -7.14 0.86
C ILE A 148 -7.33 -7.59 0.83
N HIS A 149 -7.61 -8.84 0.47
CA HIS A 149 -8.97 -9.37 0.51
C HIS A 149 -9.50 -9.45 1.93
N GLU A 150 -8.69 -9.93 2.88
CA GLU A 150 -9.02 -9.93 4.31
C GLU A 150 -9.28 -8.50 4.81
N TRP A 151 -8.46 -7.53 4.39
CA TRP A 151 -8.68 -6.11 4.71
C TRP A 151 -10.00 -5.56 4.12
N PHE A 152 -10.37 -5.91 2.89
CA PHE A 152 -11.69 -5.51 2.37
C PHE A 152 -12.85 -6.10 3.19
N ASP A 153 -12.70 -7.32 3.72
CA ASP A 153 -13.74 -7.95 4.53
C ASP A 153 -13.95 -7.26 5.89
N THR A 154 -12.96 -6.50 6.40
CA THR A 154 -13.10 -5.79 7.69
C THR A 154 -14.05 -4.61 7.63
N HIS A 155 -14.32 -4.07 6.44
CA HIS A 155 -15.25 -2.94 6.26
C HIS A 155 -16.69 -3.34 6.58
N ASN A 156 -16.99 -4.64 6.53
CA ASN A 156 -18.30 -5.19 6.85
C ASN A 156 -18.30 -5.83 8.24
N HIS A 157 -18.26 -4.99 9.28
CA HIS A 157 -18.33 -5.44 10.66
C HIS A 157 -19.58 -4.89 11.39
N GLU A 158 -20.11 -5.69 12.31
CA GLU A 158 -21.06 -5.21 13.32
C GLU A 158 -20.36 -4.23 14.29
N PRO A 159 -21.11 -3.35 14.98
CA PRO A 159 -20.55 -2.50 16.02
C PRO A 159 -19.77 -3.29 17.07
N PHE A 160 -18.63 -2.75 17.51
CA PHE A 160 -17.79 -3.40 18.52
C PHE A 160 -18.42 -3.33 19.90
N ILE A 161 -18.45 -4.48 20.58
CA ILE A 161 -18.99 -4.65 21.93
C ILE A 161 -17.90 -4.38 22.97
N ASP A 162 -16.64 -4.71 22.67
CA ASP A 162 -15.50 -4.50 23.57
C ASP A 162 -14.17 -4.20 22.83
N VAL A 163 -13.14 -3.87 23.62
CA VAL A 163 -11.78 -3.56 23.13
C VAL A 163 -11.12 -4.75 22.42
N ASN A 164 -11.38 -5.99 22.84
CA ASN A 164 -10.76 -7.16 22.21
C ASN A 164 -11.33 -7.40 20.81
N GLN A 165 -12.64 -7.22 20.64
CA GLN A 165 -13.31 -7.28 19.34
C GLN A 165 -12.80 -6.16 18.43
N TYR A 166 -12.73 -4.93 18.95
CA TYR A 166 -12.16 -3.79 18.23
C TYR A 166 -10.72 -4.06 17.79
N LEU A 167 -9.84 -4.50 18.71
CA LEU A 167 -8.44 -4.77 18.39
C LEU A 167 -8.28 -5.92 17.39
N THR A 168 -9.15 -6.93 17.44
CA THR A 168 -9.12 -8.05 16.49
C THR A 168 -9.44 -7.58 15.08
N ALA A 169 -10.51 -6.79 14.91
CA ALA A 169 -10.83 -6.19 13.61
C ALA A 169 -9.75 -5.20 13.16
N ARG A 170 -9.29 -4.33 14.08
CA ARG A 170 -8.33 -3.26 13.75
C ARG A 170 -6.97 -3.78 13.31
N ARG A 171 -6.55 -4.97 13.75
CA ARG A 171 -5.32 -5.63 13.26
C ARG A 171 -5.35 -5.83 11.74
N LEU A 172 -6.49 -6.26 11.21
CA LEU A 172 -6.68 -6.48 9.78
C LEU A 172 -6.98 -5.15 9.07
N ASP A 173 -7.89 -4.36 9.63
CA ASP A 173 -8.41 -3.10 9.07
C ASP A 173 -7.36 -1.97 8.97
N SER A 174 -6.35 -1.99 9.85
CA SER A 174 -5.23 -1.03 9.78
C SER A 174 -4.37 -1.14 8.51
N GLY A 175 -4.53 -2.23 7.76
CA GLY A 175 -3.76 -2.49 6.53
C GLY A 175 -2.27 -2.79 6.74
N LEU A 176 -1.84 -3.02 7.99
CA LEU A 176 -0.44 -3.29 8.32
C LEU A 176 0.06 -4.62 7.74
N TYR A 177 -0.79 -5.65 7.67
CA TYR A 177 -0.38 -6.96 7.17
C TYR A 177 -0.03 -6.94 5.68
N PHE A 178 -0.91 -6.43 4.82
CA PHE A 178 -0.59 -6.32 3.39
C PHE A 178 0.51 -5.29 3.13
N SER A 179 0.59 -4.22 3.96
CA SER A 179 1.69 -3.27 3.90
C SER A 179 3.03 -3.94 4.18
N ASN A 180 3.07 -4.86 5.14
CA ASN A 180 4.25 -5.69 5.44
C ASN A 180 4.56 -6.66 4.29
N GLY A 181 3.56 -7.37 3.76
CA GLY A 181 3.74 -8.21 2.56
C GLY A 181 4.28 -7.41 1.37
N LYS A 182 3.84 -6.15 1.21
CA LYS A 182 4.34 -5.21 0.22
C LYS A 182 5.77 -4.73 0.49
N TYR A 183 6.19 -4.60 1.75
CA TYR A 183 7.61 -4.40 2.05
C TYR A 183 8.46 -5.56 1.57
N LEU A 184 7.97 -6.80 1.66
CA LEU A 184 8.66 -7.93 1.04
C LEU A 184 8.75 -7.76 -0.49
N MET A 185 7.70 -7.22 -1.15
CA MET A 185 7.71 -6.97 -2.60
C MET A 185 8.71 -5.87 -3.05
N VAL A 186 8.92 -4.83 -2.23
CA VAL A 186 9.76 -3.68 -2.59
C VAL A 186 11.20 -3.82 -2.07
N ALA A 187 11.41 -4.53 -0.94
CA ALA A 187 12.69 -4.56 -0.23
C ALA A 187 13.45 -5.90 -0.30
N LEU A 188 12.79 -7.04 -0.52
CA LEU A 188 13.46 -8.35 -0.46
C LEU A 188 13.73 -8.92 -1.85
N TRP A 189 14.87 -8.51 -2.41
CA TRP A 189 15.58 -9.34 -3.38
C TRP A 189 17.09 -9.08 -3.36
N SER A 190 17.67 -9.01 -2.17
CA SER A 190 19.12 -9.18 -2.00
C SER A 190 19.48 -10.59 -1.50
N LEU A 191 18.50 -11.51 -1.42
CA LEU A 191 18.63 -12.83 -0.79
C LEU A 191 18.01 -13.99 -1.62
N CYS A 192 17.84 -13.82 -2.93
CA CYS A 192 17.61 -14.95 -3.84
C CYS A 192 18.64 -14.91 -4.96
#